data_AF-A0A962AXR7-F1
#
_entry.id   AF-A0A962AXR7-F1
#
_cell.length_a   1.000
_cell.length_b   1.000
_cell.length_c   1.000
_cell.angle_alpha   90.00
_cell.angle_beta   90.00
_cell.angle_gamma   90.00
#
_symmetry.space_group_name_H-M   'P 1'
#
loop_
_entity.id
_entity.type
_entity.pdbx_description
1 polymer ?
#
loop_
_entity_poly.entity_id
_entity_poly.type
_entity_poly.pdbx_seq_one_letter_code
_entity_poly.pdbx_strand_id
1 'polypeptide(L)'
;LIVGIILYICATNLVTSRAGRALMAIRDNPIAARSMGVNTSLYKASAFGLSAFYTGIAGALGAIIVQFVAPDSFTLTLSIGFLVGL
;
A
#
# COMPACT_ATOMS: atom_id res chain seq x y z
N LEU A 1 2.70 -6.33 14.99
CA LEU A 1 3.17 -5.06 15.62
C LEU A 1 4.51 -4.58 15.06
N ILE A 2 5.61 -5.33 15.17
CA ILE A 2 6.95 -4.90 14.71
C ILE A 2 6.97 -4.52 13.22
N VAL A 3 6.40 -5.35 12.33
CA VAL A 3 6.36 -5.07 10.89
C VAL A 3 5.57 -3.80 10.57
N GLY A 4 4.47 -3.54 11.30
CA GLY A 4 3.68 -2.31 11.14
C GLY A 4 4.46 -1.05 11.53
N ILE A 5 5.26 -1.11 12.60
CA ILE A 5 6.11 0.01 13.04
C ILE A 5 7.20 0.30 12.00
N ILE A 6 7.86 -0.74 11.47
CA ILE A 6 8.87 -0.60 10.42
C ILE A 6 8.26 0.02 9.16
N LEU A 7 7.09 -0.46 8.75
CA LEU A 7 6.35 0.06 7.61
C LEU A 7 5.96 1.53 7.80
N TYR A 8 5.52 1.91 8.99
CA TYR A 8 5.18 3.29 9.32
C TYR A 8 6.40 4.22 9.22
N ILE A 9 7.55 3.81 9.76
CA ILE A 9 8.82 4.57 9.67
C ILE A 9 9.29 4.68 8.22
N CYS A 10 9.20 3.61 7.44
CA CYS A 10 9.51 3.64 6.00
C CYS A 10 8.58 4.59 5.23
N ALA A 11 7.27 4.58 5.54
CA ALA A 11 6.31 5.48 4.92
C ALA A 11 6.64 6.95 5.24
N THR A 12 6.95 7.27 6.50
CA THR A 12 7.28 8.65 6.89
C THR A 12 8.59 9.13 6.26
N ASN A 13 9.62 8.27 6.20
CA ASN A 13 10.88 8.60 5.52
C ASN A 13 10.69 8.81 4.00
N LEU A 14 9.80 8.07 3.37
CA LEU A 14 9.54 8.23 1.94
C LEU A 14 8.76 9.52 1.64
N VAL A 15 7.82 9.90 2.51
CA VAL A 15 7.07 11.17 2.38
C VAL A 15 7.98 12.38 2.58
N THR A 16 8.94 12.32 3.50
CA THR A 16 9.92 13.40 3.72
C THR A 16 11.05 13.43 2.70
N SER A 17 11.24 12.36 1.92
CA SER A 17 12.22 12.26 0.85
C SER A 17 11.88 13.15 -0.36
N ARG A 18 12.87 13.30 -1.26
CA ARG A 18 12.72 14.03 -2.53
C ARG A 18 11.54 13.51 -3.37
N ALA A 19 11.28 12.21 -3.30
CA ALA A 19 10.17 11.60 -4.01
C ALA A 19 8.78 12.01 -3.46
N GLY A 20 8.62 12.08 -2.14
CA GLY A 20 7.38 12.57 -1.52
C GLY A 20 7.12 14.06 -1.82
N ARG A 21 8.17 14.89 -1.80
CA ARG A 21 8.07 16.31 -2.20
C ARG A 21 7.68 16.47 -3.68
N ALA A 22 8.26 15.67 -4.57
CA ALA A 22 7.89 15.66 -5.99
C ALA A 22 6.43 15.23 -6.19
N LEU A 23 5.95 14.22 -5.46
CA LEU A 23 4.56 13.79 -5.47
C LEU A 23 3.59 14.87 -4.98
N MET A 24 3.96 15.64 -3.95
CA MET A 24 3.16 16.77 -3.46
C MET A 24 3.05 17.89 -4.52
N ALA A 25 4.15 18.22 -5.20
CA ALA A 25 4.14 19.19 -6.31
C ALA A 25 3.28 18.73 -7.51
N ILE A 26 3.25 17.43 -7.80
CA ILE A 26 2.38 16.84 -8.83
C ILE A 26 0.90 16.94 -8.44
N ARG A 27 0.59 16.84 -7.13
CA ARG A 27 -0.77 16.94 -6.61
C ARG A 27 -1.34 18.35 -6.75
N ASP A 28 -0.52 19.37 -6.50
CA ASP A 28 -0.97 20.77 -6.57
C ASP A 28 -1.18 21.22 -8.02
N ASN A 29 -0.19 21.00 -8.90
CA ASN A 29 -0.36 21.35 -10.31
C ASN A 29 0.49 20.46 -11.25
N PRO A 30 -0.11 19.45 -11.90
CA PRO A 30 0.63 18.48 -12.71
C PRO A 30 1.24 19.10 -13.98
N ILE A 31 0.67 20.19 -14.50
CA ILE A 31 1.18 20.88 -15.70
C ILE A 31 2.45 21.66 -15.34
N ALA A 32 2.42 22.40 -14.22
CA ALA A 32 3.60 23.11 -13.71
C ALA A 32 4.73 22.15 -13.31
N ALA A 33 4.39 21.00 -12.70
CA ALA A 33 5.38 19.99 -12.36
C ALA A 33 6.10 19.43 -13.60
N ARG A 34 5.37 19.21 -14.71
CA ARG A 34 5.96 18.79 -16.00
C ARG A 34 6.88 19.86 -16.57
N SER A 35 6.49 21.14 -16.54
CA SER A 35 7.33 22.23 -17.04
C SER A 35 8.58 22.46 -16.19
N MET A 36 8.57 22.07 -14.91
CA MET A 36 9.73 22.10 -14.00
C MET A 36 10.66 20.88 -14.14
N GLY A 37 10.46 20.02 -15.16
CA GLY A 37 11.30 18.85 -15.43
C GLY A 37 11.00 17.62 -14.55
N VAL A 38 9.89 17.61 -13.82
CA VAL A 38 9.49 16.45 -13.00
C VAL A 38 8.74 15.44 -13.88
N ASN A 39 9.30 14.23 -13.99
CA ASN A 39 8.69 13.12 -14.72
C ASN A 39 7.45 12.55 -14.00
N THR A 40 6.30 13.19 -14.22
CA THR A 40 5.02 12.83 -13.58
C THR A 40 4.61 11.35 -13.75
N SER A 41 4.97 10.70 -14.86
CA SER A 41 4.63 9.30 -15.13
C SER A 41 5.37 8.34 -14.20
N LEU A 42 6.68 8.52 -14.05
CA LEU A 42 7.53 7.70 -13.16
C LEU A 42 7.12 7.85 -11.70
N TYR A 43 6.81 9.07 -11.25
CA TYR A 43 6.36 9.31 -9.88
C TYR A 43 4.98 8.69 -9.58
N LYS A 44 4.06 8.68 -10.55
CA LYS A 44 2.78 7.97 -10.39
C LYS A 44 2.97 6.45 -10.36
N ALA A 45 3.83 5.91 -11.21
CA ALA A 45 4.13 4.48 -11.23
C ALA A 45 4.82 4.01 -9.93
N SER A 46 5.74 4.80 -9.38
CA SER A 46 6.38 4.48 -8.10
C SER A 46 5.40 4.58 -6.94
N ALA A 47 4.48 5.54 -6.94
CA ALA A 47 3.41 5.62 -5.95
C ALA A 47 2.50 4.38 -6.00
N PHE A 48 2.13 3.92 -7.20
CA PHE A 48 1.35 2.69 -7.38
C PHE A 48 2.11 1.44 -6.89
N GLY A 49 3.37 1.30 -7.28
CA GLY A 49 4.22 0.17 -6.84
C GLY A 49 4.41 0.15 -5.33
N LEU A 50 4.53 1.32 -4.69
CA LEU A 50 4.61 1.43 -3.25
C LEU A 50 3.32 0.96 -2.57
N SER A 51 2.15 1.39 -3.05
CA SER A 51 0.87 0.92 -2.52
C SER A 51 0.74 -0.60 -2.64
N ALA A 52 1.11 -1.18 -3.78
CA ALA A 52 1.10 -2.63 -3.99
C ALA A 52 2.04 -3.36 -3.02
N PHE A 53 3.21 -2.79 -2.73
CA PHE A 53 4.16 -3.35 -1.76
C PHE A 53 3.59 -3.41 -0.34
N TYR A 54 2.96 -2.33 0.15
CA TYR A 54 2.31 -2.33 1.47
C TYR A 54 1.17 -3.35 1.54
N THR A 55 0.33 -3.42 0.51
CA THR A 55 -0.74 -4.43 0.42
C THR A 55 -0.18 -5.86 0.39
N GLY A 56 0.91 -6.09 -0.34
CA GLY A 56 1.58 -7.39 -0.40
C GLY A 56 2.12 -7.85 0.96
N ILE A 57 2.71 -6.95 1.75
CA ILE A 57 3.18 -7.29 3.11
C ILE A 57 2.00 -7.61 4.03
N ALA A 58 0.91 -6.84 3.94
CA ALA A 58 -0.31 -7.14 4.71
C ALA A 58 -0.87 -8.53 4.38
N GLY A 59 -0.93 -8.89 3.09
CA GLY A 59 -1.37 -10.22 2.65
C GLY A 59 -0.43 -11.35 3.07
N ALA A 60 0.88 -11.16 2.93
CA ALA A 60 1.88 -12.14 3.35
C ALA A 60 1.85 -12.39 4.87
N LEU A 61 1.67 -11.34 5.67
CA LEU A 61 1.45 -11.47 7.12
C LEU A 61 0.17 -12.25 7.44
N GLY A 62 -0.92 -11.98 6.71
CA GLY A 62 -2.17 -12.74 6.85
C GLY A 62 -1.95 -14.23 6.57
N ALA A 63 -1.24 -14.57 5.49
CA ALA A 63 -0.92 -15.96 5.16
C ALA A 63 -0.06 -16.66 6.24
N ILE A 64 0.89 -15.93 6.83
CA ILE A 64 1.74 -16.44 7.93
C ILE A 64 0.96 -16.67 9.22
N ILE A 65 -0.12 -15.92 9.48
CA ILE A 65 -0.94 -16.10 10.68
C ILE A 65 -1.87 -17.29 10.52
N VAL A 66 -2.39 -17.52 9.31
CA VAL A 66 -3.36 -18.59 9.11
C VAL A 66 -2.71 -19.97 9.29
N GLN A 67 -1.43 -20.19 8.92
CA GLN A 67 -0.57 -21.41 9.01
C GLN A 67 -1.18 -22.80 8.69
N PHE A 68 -2.50 -22.89 8.55
CA PHE A 68 -3.31 -24.08 8.40
C PHE A 68 -4.67 -23.65 7.87
N VAL A 69 -4.81 -23.66 6.54
CA VAL A 69 -6.15 -23.70 5.91
C VAL A 69 -6.63 -25.14 6.01
N ALA A 70 -7.24 -25.49 7.14
CA ALA A 70 -8.08 -26.69 7.18
C ALA A 70 -9.32 -26.40 6.31
N PRO A 71 -9.71 -27.30 5.39
CA PRO A 71 -10.92 -27.15 4.58
C PRO A 71 -12.21 -27.00 5.42
N ASP A 72 -12.17 -27.40 6.70
CA ASP A 72 -13.27 -27.28 7.65
C ASP A 72 -13.51 -25.85 8.18
N SER A 73 -12.52 -24.94 8.11
CA SER A 73 -12.65 -23.57 8.64
C SER A 73 -13.42 -22.61 7.71
N PHE A 74 -13.69 -23.02 6.47
CA PHE A 74 -14.50 -22.27 5.51
C PHE A 74 -15.92 -22.86 5.43
N THR A 75 -16.64 -22.86 6.56
CA THR A 75 -18.07 -23.16 6.54
C THR A 75 -18.82 -22.04 5.80
N LEU A 76 -19.88 -22.37 5.04
CA LEU A 76 -20.73 -21.41 4.32
C LEU A 76 -21.13 -20.18 5.16
N THR A 77 -21.32 -20.37 6.47
CA THR A 77 -21.59 -19.32 7.44
C THR A 77 -20.55 -18.18 7.45
N LEU A 78 -19.25 -18.50 7.34
CA LEU A 78 -18.19 -17.48 7.35
C LEU A 78 -18.12 -16.73 6.01
N SER A 79 -18.38 -17.41 4.89
CA SER A 79 -18.48 -16.79 3.57
C SER A 79 -19.66 -15.82 3.47
N ILE A 80 -20.80 -16.16 4.09
CA ILE A 80 -21.96 -15.26 4.17
C ILE A 80 -21.65 -14.07 5.09
N GLY A 81 -20.93 -14.27 6.19
CA GLY A 81 -20.49 -13.20 7.09
C GLY A 81 -19.63 -12.14 6.40
N PHE A 82 -18.64 -12.55 5.59
CA PHE A 82 -17.82 -11.62 4.82
C PHE A 82 -18.60 -10.86 3.73
N LEU A 83 -19.62 -11.48 3.12
CA LEU A 83 -20.48 -10.82 2.12
C LEU A 83 -21.38 -9.75 2.77
N VAL A 84 -21.86 -10.02 3.99
CA VAL A 84 -22.74 -9.11 4.76
C VAL A 84 -21.94 -7.99 5.44
N GLY A 85 -20.62 -8.14 5.60
CA GLY A 85 -19.73 -7.10 6.14
C GLY A 85 -19.61 -7.13 7.66
N LEU A 86 -19.43 -8.32 8.24
CA LEU A 86 -19.02 -8.51 9.64
C LEU A 86 -17.50 -8.45 9.83
#